data_AF-A0A354HFZ5-F1
#
_entry.id   AF-A0A354HFZ5-F1
#
_cell.length_a   1.000
_cell.length_b   1.000
_cell.length_c   1.000
_cell.angle_alpha   90.00
_cell.angle_beta   90.00
_cell.angle_gamma   90.00
#
_symmetry.space_group_name_H-M   'P 1'
#
loop_
_entity.id
_entity.type
_entity.pdbx_description
1 polymer ?
#
loop_
_entity_poly.entity_id
_entity_poly.type
_entity_poly.pdbx_seq_one_letter_code
_entity_poly.pdbx_strand_id
1 'polypeptide(L)'
;MMALQILLGFGALVGIMLAIKLVVWYPALFEINFRKVHGTRCISYVLMTAEILAVIELFYNYEGKDQAAANGIAFIVLIAMIVFVNKKSKAYGFDFTTKLMFFAAQILSPITMFVILYLAGRIYNRVNEIVWGKDDKN
;
A
#
# COMPACT_ATOMS: atom_id res chain seq x y z
N MET A 1 -16.02 25.95 -21.05
CA MET A 1 -16.29 24.94 -20.00
C MET A 1 -15.81 23.54 -20.37
N MET A 2 -16.12 23.02 -21.57
CA MET A 2 -15.73 21.67 -22.01
C MET A 2 -14.20 21.41 -22.02
N ALA A 3 -13.38 22.38 -22.44
CA ALA A 3 -11.92 22.24 -22.49
C ALA A 3 -11.26 22.10 -21.09
N LEU A 4 -11.81 22.77 -20.07
CA LEU A 4 -11.30 22.68 -18.69
C LEU A 4 -11.62 21.33 -18.06
N GLN A 5 -12.80 20.77 -18.35
CA GLN A 5 -13.20 19.43 -17.91
C GLN A 5 -12.33 18.34 -18.54
N ILE A 6 -11.98 18.47 -19.82
CA ILE A 6 -11.06 17.56 -20.51
C ILE A 6 -9.65 17.66 -19.91
N LEU A 7 -9.15 18.87 -19.64
CA LEU A 7 -7.83 19.07 -19.03
C LEU A 7 -7.75 18.49 -17.61
N LEU A 8 -8.77 18.70 -16.79
CA LEU A 8 -8.88 18.12 -15.45
C LEU A 8 -9.03 16.59 -15.51
N GLY A 9 -9.79 16.05 -16.47
CA GLY A 9 -9.93 14.61 -16.69
C GLY A 9 -8.61 13.94 -17.10
N PHE A 10 -7.84 14.56 -18.00
CA PHE A 10 -6.50 14.09 -18.36
C PHE A 10 -5.51 14.20 -17.19
N GLY A 11 -5.54 15.31 -16.43
CA GLY A 11 -4.72 15.47 -15.24
C GLY A 11 -4.99 14.40 -14.18
N ALA A 12 -6.27 14.07 -13.95
CA ALA A 12 -6.66 12.99 -13.04
C ALA A 12 -6.20 11.61 -13.53
N LEU A 13 -6.31 11.32 -14.83
CA LEU A 13 -5.83 10.08 -15.43
C LEU A 13 -4.31 9.90 -15.27
N VAL A 14 -3.53 10.95 -15.57
CA VAL A 14 -2.08 10.93 -15.40
C VAL A 14 -1.71 10.78 -13.91
N GLY A 15 -2.40 11.47 -13.02
CA GLY A 15 -2.23 11.35 -11.57
C GLY A 15 -2.49 9.94 -11.06
N ILE A 16 -3.58 9.30 -11.51
CA ILE A 16 -3.92 7.91 -11.16
C ILE A 16 -2.87 6.93 -11.70
N MET A 17 -2.41 7.10 -12.95
CA MET A 17 -1.35 6.24 -13.49
C MET A 17 -0.03 6.38 -12.71
N LEU A 18 0.35 7.61 -12.34
CA LEU A 18 1.52 7.87 -11.51
C LEU A 18 1.36 7.26 -10.13
N ALA A 19 0.18 7.38 -9.51
CA ALA A 19 -0.13 6.76 -8.23
C ALA A 19 -0.03 5.24 -8.32
N ILE A 20 -0.57 4.58 -9.35
CA ILE A 20 -0.43 3.13 -9.53
C ILE A 20 1.04 2.74 -9.68
N LYS A 21 1.82 3.46 -10.50
CA LYS A 21 3.26 3.19 -10.68
C LYS A 21 4.02 3.34 -9.36
N LEU A 22 3.79 4.41 -8.61
CA LEU A 22 4.52 4.70 -7.38
C LEU A 22 4.05 3.83 -6.21
N VAL A 23 2.76 3.55 -6.11
CA VAL A 23 2.19 2.82 -4.97
C VAL A 23 2.33 1.33 -5.19
N VAL A 24 1.93 0.79 -6.34
CA VAL A 24 1.83 -0.66 -6.58
C VAL A 24 3.15 -1.22 -7.11
N TRP A 25 3.74 -0.59 -8.12
CA TRP A 25 4.91 -1.15 -8.78
C TRP A 25 6.18 -0.94 -7.98
N TYR A 26 6.31 0.17 -7.27
CA TYR A 26 7.54 0.46 -6.53
C TYR A 26 7.86 -0.59 -5.45
N PRO A 27 6.96 -0.97 -4.53
CA PRO A 27 7.26 -1.99 -3.53
C PRO A 27 7.55 -3.35 -4.16
N ALA A 28 6.77 -3.72 -5.18
CA ALA A 28 6.95 -4.98 -5.91
C ALA A 28 8.31 -5.04 -6.61
N LEU A 29 8.70 -3.98 -7.32
CA LEU A 29 9.99 -3.91 -8.00
C LEU A 29 11.17 -3.87 -7.02
N PHE A 30 11.02 -3.14 -5.91
CA PHE A 30 12.01 -3.12 -4.84
C PHE A 30 12.21 -4.51 -4.25
N GLU A 31 11.14 -5.21 -3.89
CA GLU A 31 11.21 -6.56 -3.32
C GLU A 31 11.78 -7.58 -4.33
N ILE A 32 11.39 -7.51 -5.60
CA ILE A 32 11.95 -8.36 -6.66
C ILE A 32 13.46 -8.13 -6.80
N ASN A 33 13.91 -6.88 -6.87
CA ASN A 33 15.33 -6.55 -7.01
C ASN A 33 16.11 -6.97 -5.76
N PHE A 34 15.56 -6.72 -4.57
CA PHE A 34 16.18 -7.16 -3.33
C PHE A 34 16.32 -8.68 -3.28
N ARG A 35 15.29 -9.43 -3.68
CA ARG A 35 15.30 -10.89 -3.70
C ARG A 35 16.31 -11.45 -4.70
N LYS A 36 16.50 -10.78 -5.85
CA LYS A 36 17.54 -11.16 -6.83
C LYS A 36 18.94 -11.04 -6.25
N VAL A 37 19.19 -10.03 -5.41
CA VAL A 37 20.52 -9.77 -4.83
C VAL A 37 20.77 -10.61 -3.56
N HIS A 38 19.78 -10.73 -2.68
CA HIS A 38 19.95 -11.30 -1.34
C HIS A 38 19.23 -12.63 -1.12
N GLY A 39 18.52 -13.16 -2.12
CA GLY A 39 17.82 -14.44 -2.07
C GLY A 39 16.60 -14.50 -1.14
N THR A 40 16.28 -13.41 -0.43
CA THR A 40 15.25 -13.38 0.62
C THR A 40 14.30 -12.20 0.45
N ARG A 41 13.19 -12.19 1.19
CA ARG A 41 12.23 -11.07 1.22
C ARG A 41 12.70 -10.00 2.23
N CYS A 42 12.57 -8.73 1.86
CA CYS A 42 12.88 -7.60 2.75
C CYS A 42 11.65 -7.05 3.48
N ILE A 43 10.49 -7.02 2.81
CA ILE A 43 9.24 -6.49 3.36
C ILE A 43 8.68 -7.44 4.42
N SER A 44 8.27 -6.90 5.57
CA SER A 44 7.62 -7.68 6.62
C SER A 44 6.11 -7.67 6.42
N TYR A 45 5.51 -8.81 6.06
CA TYR A 45 4.05 -8.93 5.91
C TYR A 45 3.30 -8.86 7.24
N VAL A 46 3.94 -9.25 8.35
CA VAL A 46 3.37 -9.09 9.69
C VAL A 46 3.24 -7.60 10.03
N LEU A 47 4.30 -6.83 9.78
CA LEU A 47 4.28 -5.39 9.99
C LEU A 47 3.30 -4.70 9.04
N MET A 48 3.27 -5.13 7.77
CA MET A 48 2.29 -4.66 6.79
C MET A 48 0.84 -4.89 7.25
N THR A 49 0.54 -6.03 7.88
CA THR A 49 -0.79 -6.30 8.43
C THR A 49 -1.12 -5.34 9.58
N ALA A 50 -0.16 -5.08 10.47
CA ALA A 50 -0.33 -4.09 11.54
C ALA A 50 -0.51 -2.66 11.00
N GLU A 51 0.20 -2.29 9.93
CA GLU A 51 0.03 -1.03 9.21
C GLU A 51 -1.38 -0.91 8.63
N ILE A 52 -1.90 -1.96 8.00
CA ILE A 52 -3.28 -2.01 7.50
C ILE A 52 -4.30 -1.77 8.63
N LEU A 53 -4.16 -2.48 9.75
CA LEU A 53 -5.07 -2.33 10.90
C LEU A 53 -5.01 -0.92 11.50
N ALA A 54 -3.81 -0.34 11.62
CA ALA A 54 -3.65 1.03 12.11
C ALA A 54 -4.31 2.06 11.17
N VAL A 55 -4.20 1.86 9.85
CA VAL A 55 -4.86 2.72 8.87
C VAL A 55 -6.38 2.59 8.97
N ILE A 56 -6.90 1.37 9.08
CA ILE A 56 -8.34 1.12 9.30
C ILE A 56 -8.83 1.83 10.57
N GLU A 57 -8.12 1.67 11.68
CA GLU A 57 -8.47 2.28 12.96
C GLU A 57 -8.51 3.83 12.87
N LEU A 58 -7.55 4.42 12.15
CA LEU A 58 -7.53 5.86 11.87
C LEU A 58 -8.72 6.32 11.04
N PHE A 59 -9.14 5.55 10.03
CA PHE A 59 -10.28 5.88 9.18
C PHE A 59 -11.61 5.75 9.92
N TYR A 60 -11.81 4.67 10.70
CA TYR A 60 -13.07 4.45 11.43
C TYR A 60 -13.25 5.42 12.60
N ASN A 61 -12.17 5.82 13.27
CA ASN A 61 -12.22 6.75 14.41
C ASN A 61 -11.90 8.20 14.02
N TYR A 62 -11.88 8.53 12.71
CA TYR A 62 -11.48 9.86 12.22
C TYR A 62 -12.38 10.99 12.73
N GLU A 63 -13.66 10.70 13.00
CA GLU A 63 -14.66 11.68 13.48
C GLU A 63 -15.14 11.39 14.93
N GLY A 64 -14.44 10.54 15.69
CA GLY A 64 -14.91 9.98 16.96
C GLY A 64 -14.12 10.36 18.22
N LYS A 65 -14.67 9.99 19.40
CA LYS A 65 -14.09 10.23 20.74
C LYS A 65 -12.74 9.53 21.00
N ASP A 66 -12.34 8.55 20.18
CA ASP A 66 -11.15 7.71 20.38
C ASP A 66 -10.00 7.99 19.40
N GLN A 67 -9.98 9.16 18.76
CA GLN A 67 -8.93 9.56 17.82
C GLN A 67 -7.52 9.54 18.44
N ALA A 68 -7.39 9.80 19.74
CA ALA A 68 -6.13 9.71 20.46
C ALA A 68 -5.57 8.27 20.51
N ALA A 69 -6.44 7.26 20.66
CA ALA A 69 -6.05 5.85 20.67
C ALA A 69 -5.61 5.39 19.27
N ALA A 70 -6.36 5.76 18.23
CA ALA A 70 -6.01 5.47 16.84
C ALA A 70 -4.66 6.09 16.44
N ASN A 71 -4.42 7.35 16.81
CA ASN A 71 -3.13 8.01 16.62
C ASN A 71 -1.99 7.33 17.38
N GLY A 72 -2.25 6.86 18.61
CA GLY A 72 -1.27 6.11 19.40
C GLY A 72 -0.87 4.79 18.74
N ILE A 73 -1.83 4.02 18.23
CA ILE A 73 -1.57 2.76 17.51
C ILE A 73 -0.75 3.04 16.25
N ALA A 74 -1.14 4.03 15.44
CA ALA A 74 -0.40 4.40 14.24
C ALA A 74 1.04 4.82 14.54
N PHE A 75 1.26 5.54 15.65
CA PHE A 75 2.59 5.93 16.09
C PHE A 75 3.46 4.74 16.52
N ILE A 76 2.90 3.78 17.25
CA ILE A 76 3.60 2.54 17.64
C ILE A 76 4.02 1.75 16.40
N VAL A 77 3.12 1.62 15.42
CA VAL A 77 3.42 0.92 14.16
C VAL A 77 4.51 1.64 13.36
N LEU A 78 4.48 2.96 13.30
CA LEU A 78 5.53 3.78 12.67
C LEU A 78 6.91 3.54 13.33
N ILE A 79 6.97 3.51 14.67
CA ILE A 79 8.22 3.22 15.39
C ILE A 79 8.70 1.80 15.07
N ALA A 80 7.82 0.80 15.15
CA ALA A 80 8.15 -0.59 14.86
C ALA A 80 8.73 -0.73 13.44
N MET A 81 8.17 -0.01 12.46
CA MET A 81 8.66 0.06 11.10
C MET A 81 10.05 0.69 11.02
N ILE A 82 10.27 1.85 11.65
CA ILE A 82 11.58 2.51 11.67
C ILE A 82 12.64 1.57 12.26
N VAL A 83 12.33 0.91 13.37
CA VAL A 83 13.24 -0.06 14.02
C VAL A 83 13.51 -1.25 13.11
N PHE A 84 12.48 -1.82 12.48
CA PHE A 84 12.61 -2.93 11.55
C PHE A 84 13.51 -2.57 10.37
N VAL A 85 13.23 -1.44 9.70
CA VAL A 85 14.01 -0.95 8.56
C VAL A 85 15.45 -0.69 8.97
N ASN A 86 15.70 -0.05 10.11
CA ASN A 86 17.05 0.18 10.62
C ASN A 86 17.82 -1.13 10.87
N LYS A 87 17.18 -2.10 11.55
CA LYS A 87 17.80 -3.39 11.87
C LYS A 87 18.14 -4.17 10.60
N LYS A 88 17.21 -4.24 9.65
CA LYS A 88 17.40 -4.93 8.37
C LYS A 88 18.42 -4.22 7.48
N SER A 89 18.37 -2.90 7.40
CA SER A 89 19.34 -2.10 6.62
C SER A 89 20.77 -2.32 7.11
N LYS A 90 20.98 -2.39 8.44
CA LYS A 90 22.29 -2.72 9.01
C LYS A 90 22.71 -4.15 8.69
N ALA A 91 21.80 -5.12 8.78
CA ALA A 91 22.10 -6.52 8.50
C ALA A 91 22.52 -6.78 7.04
N TYR A 92 21.97 -6.01 6.09
CA TYR A 92 22.28 -6.14 4.66
C TYR A 92 23.25 -5.07 4.12
N GLY A 93 23.78 -4.20 4.97
CA GLY A 93 24.75 -3.18 4.58
C GLY A 93 24.19 -2.13 3.61
N PHE A 94 22.92 -1.73 3.77
CA PHE A 94 22.31 -0.73 2.89
C PHE A 94 22.95 0.64 3.04
N ASP A 95 23.16 1.31 1.91
CA ASP A 95 23.44 2.74 1.88
C ASP A 95 22.19 3.57 2.26
N PHE A 96 22.39 4.88 2.46
CA PHE A 96 21.31 5.77 2.87
C PHE A 96 20.14 5.77 1.87
N THR A 97 20.44 5.76 0.58
CA THR A 97 19.45 5.75 -0.50
C THR A 97 18.61 4.47 -0.47
N THR A 98 19.24 3.30 -0.44
CA THR A 98 18.54 2.00 -0.40
C THR A 98 17.70 1.85 0.86
N LYS A 99 18.18 2.39 1.99
CA LYS A 99 17.41 2.44 3.23
C LYS A 99 16.15 3.29 3.11
N LEU A 100 16.24 4.48 2.51
CA LEU A 100 15.06 5.33 2.25
C LEU A 100 14.09 4.64 1.30
N MET A 101 14.61 3.98 0.25
CA MET A 101 13.80 3.22 -0.69
C MET A 101 13.09 2.05 -0.02
N PHE A 102 13.78 1.34 0.87
CA PHE A 102 13.18 0.26 1.66
C PHE A 102 12.09 0.77 2.59
N PHE A 103 12.32 1.89 3.26
CA PHE A 103 11.34 2.53 4.12
C PHE A 103 10.07 2.91 3.33
N ALA A 104 10.23 3.55 2.17
CA ALA A 104 9.12 3.88 1.29
C ALA A 104 8.38 2.62 0.80
N ALA A 105 9.11 1.57 0.41
CA ALA A 105 8.53 0.31 -0.01
C ALA A 105 7.71 -0.37 1.10
N GLN A 106 8.19 -0.32 2.35
CA GLN A 106 7.46 -0.85 3.51
C GLN A 106 6.13 -0.08 3.71
N ILE A 107 6.15 1.26 3.72
CA ILE A 107 4.93 2.10 3.86
C ILE A 107 3.92 1.90 2.73
N LEU A 108 4.42 1.76 1.51
CA LEU A 108 3.56 1.65 0.32
C LEU A 108 3.02 0.22 0.13
N SER A 109 3.61 -0.79 0.80
CA SER A 109 3.18 -2.18 0.70
C SER A 109 1.77 -2.47 1.22
N PRO A 110 1.30 -1.91 2.36
CA PRO A 110 -0.11 -1.96 2.76
C PRO A 110 -1.07 -1.49 1.67
N ILE A 111 -0.77 -0.33 1.07
CA ILE A 111 -1.63 0.30 0.07
C ILE A 111 -1.64 -0.54 -1.21
N THR A 112 -0.49 -1.08 -1.60
CA THR A 112 -0.38 -2.04 -2.70
C THR A 112 -1.28 -3.24 -2.48
N MET A 113 -1.25 -3.82 -1.27
CA MET A 113 -2.06 -4.99 -0.91
C MET A 113 -3.55 -4.66 -0.96
N PHE A 114 -3.97 -3.51 -0.43
CA PHE A 114 -5.36 -3.04 -0.55
C PHE A 114 -5.81 -2.92 -2.00
N VAL A 115 -5.00 -2.31 -2.86
CA VAL A 115 -5.32 -2.16 -4.29
C VAL A 115 -5.43 -3.52 -4.97
N ILE A 116 -4.50 -4.45 -4.71
CA ILE A 116 -4.53 -5.80 -5.27
C ILE A 116 -5.80 -6.54 -4.81
N LEU A 117 -6.12 -6.51 -3.51
CA LEU A 117 -7.31 -7.17 -2.97
C LEU A 117 -8.60 -6.57 -3.54
N TYR A 118 -8.68 -5.24 -3.66
CA TYR A 118 -9.82 -4.56 -4.29
C TYR A 118 -9.99 -4.96 -5.76
N LEU A 119 -8.91 -4.95 -6.53
CA LEU A 119 -8.94 -5.35 -7.94
C LEU A 119 -9.28 -6.84 -8.11
N ALA A 120 -8.71 -7.71 -7.26
CA ALA A 120 -9.03 -9.14 -7.25
C ALA A 120 -10.52 -9.37 -6.94
N GLY A 121 -11.10 -8.65 -5.98
CA GLY A 121 -12.53 -8.70 -5.68
C GLY A 121 -13.41 -8.25 -6.84
N ARG A 122 -13.04 -7.15 -7.52
CA ARG A 122 -13.72 -6.69 -8.75
C ARG A 122 -13.66 -7.72 -9.87
N ILE A 123 -12.50 -8.33 -10.10
CA ILE A 123 -12.33 -9.37 -11.12
C ILE A 123 -13.14 -10.59 -10.76
N TYR A 124 -13.10 -11.04 -9.50
CA TYR A 124 -13.90 -12.15 -9.00
C TYR A 124 -15.38 -11.92 -9.26
N ASN A 125 -15.92 -10.76 -8.87
CA ASN A 125 -17.33 -10.42 -9.10
C ASN A 125 -17.67 -10.41 -10.60
N ARG A 126 -16.80 -9.85 -11.44
CA ARG A 126 -17.02 -9.79 -12.90
C ARG A 126 -16.95 -11.18 -13.55
N VAL A 127 -16.04 -12.05 -13.10
CA VAL A 127 -15.97 -13.45 -13.53
C VAL A 127 -17.21 -14.20 -13.05
N ASN A 128 -17.66 -13.97 -11.82
CA ASN A 128 -18.86 -14.58 -11.28
C ASN A 128 -20.11 -14.18 -12.09
N GLU A 129 -20.25 -12.90 -12.42
CA GLU A 129 -21.33 -12.40 -13.30
C GLU A 129 -21.30 -13.04 -14.70
N ILE A 130 -20.11 -13.30 -15.26
CA ILE A 130 -19.95 -13.93 -16.59
C ILE A 130 -20.24 -15.44 -16.52
N VAL A 131 -19.82 -16.13 -15.47
CA VAL A 131 -19.90 -17.59 -15.35
C VAL A 131 -21.27 -18.05 -14.84
N TRP A 132 -21.86 -17.33 -13.90
CA TRP A 132 -23.08 -17.72 -13.20
C TRP A 132 -24.30 -16.85 -13.53
N GLY A 133 -24.12 -15.80 -14.32
CA GLY A 133 -25.15 -14.79 -14.57
C GLY A 133 -25.27 -13.80 -13.41
N LYS A 134 -25.90 -12.65 -13.65
CA LYS A 134 -26.23 -11.70 -12.59
C LYS A 134 -27.29 -12.31 -11.68
N ASP A 135 -26.95 -12.55 -10.42
CA ASP A 135 -27.97 -12.66 -9.38
C ASP A 135 -28.50 -11.24 -9.10
N ASP A 136 -29.74 -10.97 -9.54
CA ASP A 136 -30.45 -9.70 -9.35
C ASP A 136 -30.89 -9.49 -7.88
N LYS A 137 -29.97 -9.68 -6.93
CA LYS A 137 -30.21 -9.49 -5.49
C LYS A 137 -29.02 -8.80 -4.83
N ASN A 138 -28.79 -7.54 -5.20
CA ASN A 138 -28.22 -6.49 -4.34
C ASN A 138 -28.54 -5.11 -4.95
#